data_AF-A0A016WLJ6-F1
#
_entry.id   AF-A0A016WLJ6-F1
#
_cell.length_a   1.000
_cell.length_b   1.000
_cell.length_c   1.000
_cell.angle_alpha   90.00
_cell.angle_beta   90.00
_cell.angle_gamma   90.00
#
_symmetry.space_group_name_H-M   'P 1'
#
loop_
_entity.id
_entity.type
_entity.pdbx_description
1 polymer ?
#
loop_
_entity_poly.entity_id
_entity_poly.type
_entity_poly.pdbx_seq_one_letter_code
_entity_poly.pdbx_strand_id
1 'polypeptide(L)'
;MLGERYAYGSRGELARLLKKHLKERAEQTLPGASTSWLEVVELGKKNASKNSVCRVILFRMMFIFNESTALFPSIYLGSNATSEERFGYVQAVLNEARRISKKFTPPLPIYAYTKIEYDPLKKIKDFYNDYDLCSTIKQPADLGIDGIIIWSSSRNITLRCPHIKESIEGRIGLKIKTTVAQHENCRKQRCHGQGKCVLPRNSTCSDSDDFIINTEEYKCECDKGFTGTYCDSRNTTSQ
;
A
#
# COMPACT_ATOMS: atom_id res chain seq x y z
N MET A 1 -17.48 -26.37 -30.82
CA MET A 1 -18.31 -27.11 -29.84
C MET A 1 -17.38 -27.76 -28.84
N LEU A 2 -17.61 -27.54 -27.53
CA LEU A 2 -17.07 -28.23 -26.34
C LEU A 2 -15.53 -28.18 -26.19
N GLY A 3 -14.89 -27.69 -25.14
CA GLY A 3 -15.19 -27.28 -23.77
C GLY A 3 -13.79 -27.02 -23.17
N GLU A 4 -13.56 -26.00 -22.35
CA GLU A 4 -13.48 -26.23 -20.91
C GLU A 4 -13.81 -24.93 -20.15
N ARG A 5 -15.09 -24.88 -19.77
CA ARG A 5 -15.63 -24.01 -18.73
C ARG A 5 -15.17 -24.56 -17.38
N TYR A 6 -14.05 -24.09 -16.81
CA TYR A 6 -13.65 -24.54 -15.47
C TYR A 6 -13.15 -23.43 -14.52
N ALA A 7 -13.56 -22.20 -14.76
CA ALA A 7 -13.38 -21.10 -13.79
C ALA A 7 -14.71 -20.50 -13.28
N TYR A 8 -15.83 -21.15 -13.61
CA TYR A 8 -17.18 -20.87 -13.10
C TYR A 8 -17.76 -22.17 -12.51
N GLY A 9 -17.06 -22.74 -11.52
CA GLY A 9 -17.53 -23.89 -10.76
C GLY A 9 -18.10 -23.47 -9.41
N SER A 10 -18.93 -24.32 -8.80
CA SER A 10 -19.58 -24.13 -7.49
C SER A 10 -18.64 -23.64 -6.37
N ARG A 11 -17.36 -24.01 -6.42
CA ARG A 11 -16.33 -23.58 -5.45
C ARG A 11 -16.02 -22.08 -5.53
N GLY A 12 -15.98 -21.48 -6.72
CA GLY A 12 -15.71 -20.05 -6.90
C GLY A 12 -16.88 -19.18 -6.43
N GLU A 13 -18.10 -19.65 -6.67
CA GLU A 13 -19.31 -18.98 -6.22
C GLU A 13 -19.51 -19.09 -4.71
N LEU A 14 -19.23 -20.25 -4.11
CA LEU A 14 -19.23 -20.42 -2.66
C LEU A 14 -18.18 -19.53 -2.00
N ALA A 15 -16.97 -19.44 -2.55
CA ALA A 15 -15.94 -18.53 -2.03
C ALA A 15 -16.38 -17.06 -2.09
N ARG A 16 -17.11 -16.66 -3.13
CA ARG A 16 -17.68 -15.31 -3.26
C ARG A 16 -18.75 -15.05 -2.20
N LEU A 17 -19.69 -15.97 -2.04
CA LEU A 17 -20.78 -15.86 -1.06
C LEU A 17 -20.24 -15.84 0.37
N LEU A 18 -19.29 -16.72 0.69
CA LEU A 18 -18.65 -16.77 2.01
C LEU A 18 -17.95 -15.46 2.33
N LYS A 19 -17.19 -14.91 1.37
CA LYS A 19 -16.53 -13.61 1.54
C LYS A 19 -17.56 -12.51 1.77
N LYS A 20 -18.61 -12.43 0.95
CA LYS A 20 -19.66 -11.43 1.12
C LYS A 20 -20.29 -11.51 2.52
N HIS A 21 -20.69 -12.70 2.96
CA HIS A 21 -21.35 -12.89 4.25
C HIS A 21 -20.45 -12.56 5.45
N LEU A 22 -19.16 -12.93 5.38
CA LEU A 22 -18.19 -12.60 6.42
C LEU A 22 -17.99 -11.09 6.57
N LYS A 23 -17.97 -10.35 5.45
CA LYS A 23 -17.90 -8.89 5.47
C LYS A 23 -19.15 -8.28 6.08
N GLU A 24 -20.34 -8.66 5.62
CA GLU A 24 -21.61 -8.14 6.15
C GLU A 24 -21.68 -8.32 7.67
N ARG A 25 -21.24 -9.48 8.16
CA ARG A 25 -21.16 -9.76 9.59
C ARG A 25 -20.14 -8.89 10.31
N ALA A 26 -18.97 -8.64 9.71
CA ALA A 26 -17.97 -7.75 10.27
C ALA A 26 -18.49 -6.31 10.38
N GLU A 27 -19.17 -5.79 9.35
CA GLU A 27 -19.74 -4.44 9.33
C GLU A 27 -20.88 -4.27 10.34
N GLN A 28 -21.72 -5.29 10.53
CA GLN A 28 -22.75 -5.30 11.57
C GLN A 28 -22.16 -5.29 12.98
N THR A 29 -21.03 -5.99 13.18
CA THR A 29 -20.39 -6.12 14.49
C THR A 29 -19.54 -4.88 14.83
N LEU A 30 -18.91 -4.28 13.82
CA LEU A 30 -17.99 -3.13 13.97
C LEU A 30 -18.33 -2.04 12.94
N PRO A 31 -19.38 -1.23 13.19
CA PRO A 31 -19.76 -0.16 12.29
C PRO A 31 -18.63 0.86 12.11
N GLY A 32 -18.30 1.20 10.85
CA GLY A 32 -17.26 2.17 10.52
C GLY A 32 -15.83 1.62 10.44
N ALA A 33 -15.62 0.32 10.68
CA ALA A 33 -14.33 -0.31 10.44
C ALA A 33 -14.03 -0.45 8.93
N SER A 34 -12.80 -0.15 8.52
CA SER A 34 -12.34 -0.45 7.16
C SER A 34 -12.13 -1.96 6.99
N THR A 35 -12.83 -2.56 6.04
CA THR A 35 -12.82 -4.01 5.78
C THR A 35 -12.28 -4.31 4.39
N SER A 36 -11.51 -5.39 4.31
CA SER A 36 -11.02 -5.94 3.05
C SER A 36 -10.48 -7.33 3.26
N TRP A 37 -10.15 -7.98 2.16
CA TRP A 37 -9.52 -9.29 2.15
C TRP A 37 -8.01 -9.08 2.03
N LEU A 38 -7.27 -9.50 3.07
CA LEU A 38 -5.80 -9.52 3.07
C LEU A 38 -5.28 -10.26 1.82
N GLU A 39 -4.17 -9.74 1.25
CA GLU A 39 -3.36 -10.39 0.20
C GLU A 39 -4.01 -10.50 -1.20
N VAL A 40 -5.11 -9.79 -1.47
CA VAL A 40 -5.78 -9.89 -2.78
C VAL A 40 -5.06 -9.11 -3.89
N VAL A 41 -4.16 -8.17 -3.52
CA VAL A 41 -3.22 -7.53 -4.43
C VAL A 41 -1.83 -8.10 -4.20
N GLU A 42 -1.61 -9.36 -4.59
CA GLU A 42 -0.28 -9.95 -4.65
C GLU A 42 0.13 -10.10 -6.13
N LEU A 43 1.12 -9.33 -6.55
CA LEU A 43 1.82 -9.60 -7.81
C LEU A 43 2.82 -10.72 -7.55
N GLY A 44 2.77 -11.80 -8.35
CA GLY A 44 3.65 -12.94 -8.17
C GLY A 44 5.12 -12.51 -8.14
N LYS A 45 5.82 -12.81 -7.03
CA LYS A 45 7.19 -12.38 -6.68
C LYS A 45 8.31 -12.78 -7.65
N LYS A 46 8.00 -13.36 -8.81
CA LYS A 46 8.96 -14.11 -9.66
C LYS A 46 9.16 -13.60 -11.09
N ASN A 47 8.62 -12.45 -11.52
CA ASN A 47 9.10 -11.71 -12.71
C ASN A 47 8.19 -10.51 -13.04
N ALA A 48 8.78 -9.32 -13.15
CA ALA A 48 8.13 -8.12 -13.68
C ALA A 48 7.56 -8.29 -15.11
N SER A 49 8.07 -9.28 -15.86
CA SER A 49 7.56 -9.69 -17.19
C SER A 49 6.12 -10.26 -17.17
N LYS A 50 5.56 -10.65 -16.02
CA LYS A 50 4.21 -11.24 -15.90
C LYS A 50 3.09 -10.23 -15.59
N ASN A 51 3.32 -8.94 -15.85
CA ASN A 51 2.36 -7.86 -15.61
C ASN A 51 1.00 -8.08 -16.30
N SER A 52 0.96 -8.71 -17.48
CA SER A 52 -0.29 -9.01 -18.19
C SER A 52 -1.13 -10.10 -17.50
N VAL A 53 -0.49 -11.18 -17.05
CA VAL A 53 -1.17 -12.31 -16.38
C VAL A 53 -1.72 -11.90 -15.01
N CYS A 54 -0.97 -11.12 -14.24
CA CYS A 54 -1.47 -10.60 -12.95
C CYS A 54 -2.68 -9.68 -13.17
N ARG A 55 -2.65 -8.78 -14.15
CA ARG A 55 -3.79 -7.90 -14.47
C ARG A 55 -5.06 -8.68 -14.82
N VAL A 56 -4.94 -9.79 -15.56
CA VAL A 56 -6.07 -10.67 -15.88
C VAL A 56 -6.63 -11.34 -14.63
N ILE A 57 -5.78 -11.85 -13.73
CA ILE A 57 -6.23 -12.46 -12.47
C ILE A 57 -6.93 -11.42 -11.59
N LEU A 58 -6.34 -10.23 -11.43
CA LEU A 58 -6.90 -9.13 -10.67
C LEU A 58 -8.25 -8.64 -11.24
N PHE A 59 -8.43 -8.64 -12.57
CA PHE A 59 -9.73 -8.35 -13.18
C PHE A 59 -10.80 -9.38 -12.78
N ARG A 60 -10.44 -10.66 -12.71
CA ARG A 60 -11.37 -11.73 -12.28
C ARG A 60 -11.69 -11.68 -10.78
N MET A 61 -10.91 -10.93 -9.99
CA MET A 61 -11.11 -10.72 -8.55
C MET A 61 -11.87 -9.41 -8.24
N MET A 62 -12.39 -8.68 -9.24
CA MET A 62 -13.15 -7.44 -9.02
C MET A 62 -14.32 -7.60 -8.04
N PHE A 63 -14.94 -8.78 -7.97
CA PHE A 63 -16.00 -9.06 -7.00
C PHE A 63 -15.57 -8.91 -5.54
N ILE A 64 -14.28 -9.12 -5.24
CA ILE A 64 -13.75 -8.96 -3.88
C ILE A 64 -13.59 -7.48 -3.57
N PHE A 65 -13.02 -6.73 -4.53
CA PHE A 65 -12.78 -5.31 -4.37
C PHE A 65 -14.07 -4.50 -4.31
N ASN A 66 -15.13 -4.92 -5.01
CA ASN A 66 -16.47 -4.35 -4.88
C ASN A 66 -17.03 -4.47 -3.45
N GLU A 67 -16.54 -5.44 -2.70
CA GLU A 67 -16.91 -5.65 -1.33
C GLU A 67 -15.87 -5.06 -0.35
N SER A 68 -14.82 -4.39 -0.82
CA SER A 68 -13.82 -3.78 0.06
C SER A 68 -14.13 -2.30 0.31
N THR A 69 -13.89 -1.83 1.54
CA THR A 69 -13.89 -0.38 1.87
C THR A 69 -12.49 0.22 1.89
N ALA A 70 -11.45 -0.62 1.76
CA ALA A 70 -10.05 -0.22 1.57
C ALA A 70 -9.24 -1.33 0.87
N LEU A 71 -8.06 -1.00 0.34
CA LEU A 71 -7.11 -1.96 -0.24
C LEU A 71 -5.91 -2.15 0.68
N PHE A 72 -5.47 -3.41 0.85
CA PHE A 72 -4.36 -3.76 1.74
C PHE A 72 -3.30 -4.59 1.01
N PRO A 73 -2.57 -4.00 0.03
CA PRO A 73 -1.50 -4.71 -0.66
C PRO A 73 -0.38 -5.10 0.30
N SER A 74 0.26 -6.24 0.07
CA SER A 74 1.47 -6.65 0.80
C SER A 74 2.70 -6.27 0.00
N ILE A 75 3.60 -5.50 0.62
CA ILE A 75 4.87 -5.04 0.04
C ILE A 75 6.07 -5.61 0.81
N TYR A 76 5.91 -6.80 1.39
CA TYR A 76 6.95 -7.47 2.16
C TYR A 76 8.17 -7.83 1.29
N LEU A 77 9.34 -7.40 1.72
CA LEU A 77 10.61 -7.70 1.07
C LEU A 77 11.20 -9.01 1.60
N GLY A 78 11.72 -9.83 0.68
CA GLY A 78 12.51 -11.02 0.99
C GLY A 78 14.01 -10.76 0.85
N SER A 79 14.83 -11.60 1.49
CA SER A 79 16.30 -11.46 1.48
C SER A 79 16.98 -11.77 0.14
N ASN A 80 16.30 -12.45 -0.79
CA ASN A 80 16.89 -12.96 -2.03
C ASN A 80 16.53 -12.08 -3.25
N ALA A 81 16.96 -10.82 -3.22
CA ALA A 81 16.80 -9.84 -4.30
C ALA A 81 17.74 -8.65 -4.06
N THR A 82 18.09 -7.89 -5.08
CA THR A 82 18.78 -6.60 -4.92
C THR A 82 17.81 -5.52 -4.39
N SER A 83 18.34 -4.43 -3.82
CA SER A 83 17.50 -3.30 -3.40
C SER A 83 16.71 -2.68 -4.57
N GLU A 84 17.29 -2.69 -5.78
CA GLU A 84 16.63 -2.21 -7.00
C GLU A 84 15.45 -3.11 -7.41
N GLU A 85 15.64 -4.43 -7.39
CA GLU A 85 14.56 -5.39 -7.67
C GLU A 85 13.42 -5.27 -6.65
N ARG A 86 13.76 -5.08 -5.36
CA ARG A 86 12.80 -4.84 -4.28
C ARG A 86 12.04 -3.53 -4.49
N PHE A 87 12.74 -2.46 -4.84
CA PHE A 87 12.13 -1.18 -5.16
C PHE A 87 11.13 -1.31 -6.32
N GLY A 88 11.52 -1.98 -7.41
CA GLY A 88 10.64 -2.22 -8.55
C GLY A 88 9.41 -3.08 -8.19
N TYR A 89 9.58 -4.08 -7.32
CA TYR A 89 8.47 -4.88 -6.80
C TYR A 89 7.46 -4.03 -6.01
N VAL A 90 7.93 -3.23 -5.06
CA VAL A 90 7.05 -2.36 -4.26
C VAL A 90 6.33 -1.36 -5.16
N GLN A 91 7.05 -0.72 -6.10
CA GLN A 91 6.45 0.20 -7.06
C GLN A 91 5.33 -0.45 -7.89
N ALA A 92 5.56 -1.66 -8.39
CA ALA A 92 4.60 -2.38 -9.21
C ALA A 92 3.31 -2.72 -8.41
N VAL A 93 3.47 -3.21 -7.18
CA VAL A 93 2.34 -3.56 -6.31
C VAL A 93 1.51 -2.32 -5.97
N LEU A 94 2.16 -1.21 -5.59
CA LEU A 94 1.48 0.02 -5.22
C LEU A 94 0.79 0.69 -6.41
N ASN A 95 1.44 0.72 -7.58
CA ASN A 95 0.81 1.23 -8.80
C ASN A 95 -0.43 0.43 -9.19
N GLU A 96 -0.40 -0.90 -9.02
CA GLU A 96 -1.56 -1.74 -9.28
C GLU A 96 -2.68 -1.49 -8.25
N ALA A 97 -2.35 -1.35 -6.96
CA ALA A 97 -3.31 -0.97 -5.94
C ALA A 97 -3.98 0.38 -6.25
N ARG A 98 -3.20 1.38 -6.68
CA ARG A 98 -3.72 2.69 -7.12
C ARG A 98 -4.63 2.59 -8.34
N ARG A 99 -4.26 1.76 -9.31
CA ARG A 99 -5.09 1.51 -10.51
C ARG A 99 -6.44 0.91 -10.13
N ILE A 100 -6.48 0.01 -9.15
CA ILE A 100 -7.73 -0.59 -8.66
C ILE A 100 -8.53 0.43 -7.85
N SER A 101 -7.89 1.13 -6.92
CA SER A 101 -8.52 2.16 -6.08
C SER A 101 -9.29 3.19 -6.92
N LYS A 102 -8.67 3.69 -8.00
CA LYS A 102 -9.26 4.68 -8.91
C LYS A 102 -10.47 4.18 -9.72
N LYS A 103 -10.80 2.89 -9.67
CA LYS A 103 -12.04 2.37 -10.28
C LYS A 103 -13.28 2.61 -9.42
N PHE A 104 -13.10 2.98 -8.16
CA PHE A 104 -14.17 3.26 -7.22
C PHE A 104 -14.41 4.76 -7.10
N THR A 105 -15.63 5.14 -6.72
CA THR A 105 -15.99 6.55 -6.51
C THR A 105 -16.70 6.67 -5.16
N PRO A 106 -16.07 7.31 -4.14
CA PRO A 106 -14.70 7.80 -4.15
C PRO A 106 -13.67 6.66 -4.29
N PRO A 107 -12.41 6.95 -4.69
CA PRO A 107 -11.35 5.94 -4.73
C PRO A 107 -11.17 5.27 -3.38
N LEU A 108 -10.95 3.95 -3.37
CA LEU A 108 -10.72 3.21 -2.12
C LEU A 108 -9.39 3.63 -1.48
N PRO A 109 -9.34 3.89 -0.16
CA PRO A 109 -8.07 4.14 0.52
C PRO A 109 -7.17 2.90 0.48
N ILE A 110 -5.86 3.12 0.46
CA ILE A 110 -4.85 2.05 0.36
C ILE A 110 -3.95 2.09 1.60
N TYR A 111 -3.89 0.96 2.32
CA TYR A 111 -3.03 0.77 3.49
C TYR A 111 -2.07 -0.39 3.24
N ALA A 112 -0.85 -0.09 2.83
CA ALA A 112 0.11 -1.11 2.42
C ALA A 112 0.73 -1.82 3.63
N TYR A 113 0.66 -3.14 3.67
CA TYR A 113 1.36 -3.95 4.66
C TYR A 113 2.85 -4.04 4.34
N THR A 114 3.68 -3.60 5.28
CA THR A 114 5.13 -3.74 5.22
C THR A 114 5.67 -4.42 6.47
N LYS A 115 6.90 -4.95 6.39
CA LYS A 115 7.68 -5.36 7.57
C LYS A 115 8.77 -4.33 7.81
N ILE A 116 9.52 -4.55 8.88
CA ILE A 116 10.81 -3.90 9.12
C ILE A 116 11.97 -4.90 9.06
N GLU A 117 11.67 -6.18 8.82
CA GLU A 117 12.59 -7.33 8.89
C GLU A 117 12.47 -8.18 7.62
N TYR A 118 13.58 -8.72 7.11
CA TYR A 118 13.57 -9.61 5.94
C TYR A 118 12.99 -10.99 6.26
N ASP A 119 13.39 -11.59 7.40
CA ASP A 119 12.91 -12.92 7.80
C ASP A 119 12.71 -13.03 9.33
N PRO A 120 11.64 -12.43 9.88
CA PRO A 120 11.34 -12.48 11.32
C PRO A 120 10.95 -13.88 11.82
N LEU A 121 10.79 -14.87 10.93
CA LEU A 121 10.50 -16.25 11.32
C LEU A 121 11.79 -17.02 11.65
N LYS A 122 12.93 -16.62 11.09
CA LYS A 122 14.20 -17.33 11.24
C LYS A 122 15.29 -16.50 11.92
N LYS A 123 15.29 -15.18 11.74
CA LYS A 123 16.37 -14.30 12.20
C LYS A 123 15.91 -13.40 13.35
N ILE A 124 16.83 -13.16 14.28
CA ILE A 124 16.58 -12.34 15.48
C ILE A 124 16.77 -10.84 15.20
N LYS A 125 17.78 -10.49 14.39
CA LYS A 125 18.17 -9.11 14.08
C LYS A 125 18.54 -9.00 12.59
N ASP A 126 17.53 -8.91 11.74
CA ASP A 126 17.72 -8.76 10.28
C ASP A 126 16.73 -7.75 9.71
N PHE A 127 16.98 -6.48 10.03
CA PHE A 127 16.14 -5.36 9.65
C PHE A 127 16.45 -4.85 8.24
N TYR A 128 15.46 -4.24 7.60
CA TYR A 128 15.65 -3.58 6.30
C TYR A 128 16.76 -2.54 6.37
N ASN A 129 17.63 -2.57 5.36
CA ASN A 129 18.63 -1.52 5.16
C ASN A 129 17.96 -0.19 4.74
N ASP A 130 18.77 0.85 4.58
CA ASP A 130 18.23 2.19 4.36
C ASP A 130 17.53 2.38 3.00
N TYR A 131 18.03 1.70 1.97
CA TYR A 131 17.41 1.63 0.64
C TYR A 131 16.03 0.96 0.70
N ASP A 132 15.94 -0.17 1.39
CA ASP A 132 14.71 -0.95 1.50
C ASP A 132 13.67 -0.28 2.42
N LEU A 133 14.13 0.47 3.42
CA LEU A 133 13.24 1.37 4.17
C LEU A 133 12.72 2.51 3.29
N CYS A 134 13.53 3.08 2.41
CA CYS A 134 13.06 4.10 1.46
C CYS A 134 11.98 3.51 0.54
N SER A 135 12.23 2.31 -0.01
CA SER A 135 11.27 1.57 -0.84
C SER A 135 9.96 1.28 -0.13
N THR A 136 9.96 1.03 1.17
CA THR A 136 8.76 0.59 1.91
C THR A 136 8.09 1.67 2.78
N ILE A 137 8.72 2.83 2.95
CA ILE A 137 8.19 3.96 3.74
C ILE A 137 7.99 5.19 2.85
N LYS A 138 9.05 5.67 2.20
CA LYS A 138 9.00 6.89 1.39
C LYS A 138 8.27 6.68 0.08
N GLN A 139 8.59 5.64 -0.67
CA GLN A 139 7.96 5.39 -1.96
C GLN A 139 6.41 5.26 -1.87
N PRO A 140 5.81 4.59 -0.87
CA PRO A 140 4.37 4.65 -0.67
C PRO A 140 3.83 6.07 -0.48
N ALA A 141 4.50 6.89 0.33
CA ALA A 141 4.11 8.28 0.55
C ALA A 141 4.20 9.11 -0.75
N ASP A 142 5.29 8.95 -1.50
CA ASP A 142 5.49 9.61 -2.80
C ASP A 142 4.41 9.23 -3.81
N LEU A 143 3.96 7.97 -3.79
CA LEU A 143 2.89 7.48 -4.65
C LEU A 143 1.49 7.89 -4.15
N GLY A 144 1.36 8.60 -3.02
CA GLY A 144 0.08 9.00 -2.47
C GLY A 144 -0.74 7.83 -1.90
N ILE A 145 -0.07 6.82 -1.36
CA ILE A 145 -0.72 5.74 -0.59
C ILE A 145 -1.17 6.31 0.76
N ASP A 146 -2.37 5.94 1.21
CA ASP A 146 -3.03 6.58 2.37
C ASP A 146 -2.45 6.15 3.73
N GLY A 147 -1.72 5.03 3.76
CA GLY A 147 -0.88 4.67 4.91
C GLY A 147 -0.12 3.37 4.73
N ILE A 148 0.71 3.06 5.72
CA ILE A 148 1.42 1.78 5.82
C ILE A 148 1.07 1.10 7.15
N ILE A 149 1.01 -0.22 7.15
CA ILE A 149 0.81 -1.06 8.34
C ILE A 149 2.08 -1.88 8.54
N ILE A 150 2.76 -1.65 9.67
CA ILE A 150 3.97 -2.41 10.02
C ILE A 150 3.56 -3.70 10.70
N TRP A 151 3.96 -4.82 10.12
CA TRP A 151 3.72 -6.16 10.64
C TRP A 151 5.04 -6.86 11.01
N SER A 152 5.00 -7.64 12.09
CA SER A 152 6.07 -8.57 12.46
C SER A 152 5.48 -9.88 12.96
N SER A 153 6.29 -10.94 12.98
CA SER A 153 5.88 -12.23 13.55
C SER A 153 5.87 -12.18 15.08
N SER A 154 5.15 -13.09 15.73
CA SER A 154 5.29 -13.36 17.17
C SER A 154 6.40 -14.37 17.50
N ARG A 155 7.01 -15.01 16.49
CA ARG A 155 8.05 -16.02 16.69
C ARG A 155 9.28 -15.41 17.35
N ASN A 156 9.76 -16.05 18.42
CA ASN A 156 10.91 -15.61 19.22
C ASN A 156 10.83 -14.13 19.65
N ILE A 157 9.62 -13.60 19.86
CA ILE A 157 9.42 -12.17 20.10
C ILE A 157 10.17 -11.68 21.34
N THR A 158 10.28 -12.48 22.41
CA THR A 158 11.06 -12.14 23.60
C THR A 158 12.53 -11.84 23.30
N LEU A 159 13.12 -12.54 22.31
CA LEU A 159 14.50 -12.33 21.88
C LEU A 159 14.64 -11.15 20.90
N ARG A 160 13.59 -10.86 20.12
CA ARG A 160 13.61 -9.80 19.09
C ARG A 160 13.19 -8.44 19.63
N CYS A 161 12.35 -8.39 20.66
CA CYS A 161 11.78 -7.17 21.24
C CYS A 161 12.82 -6.08 21.53
N PRO A 162 13.97 -6.36 22.18
CA PRO A 162 14.96 -5.31 22.45
C PRO A 162 15.50 -4.67 21.17
N HIS A 163 15.75 -5.47 20.13
CA HIS A 163 16.26 -5.00 18.85
C HIS A 163 15.20 -4.26 18.02
N ILE A 164 13.94 -4.71 18.09
CA ILE A 164 12.81 -3.99 17.47
C ILE A 164 12.66 -2.63 18.13
N LYS A 165 12.68 -2.57 19.47
CA LYS A 165 12.61 -1.32 20.23
C LYS A 165 13.73 -0.37 19.82
N GLU A 166 14.98 -0.83 19.87
CA GLU A 166 16.16 -0.04 19.46
C GLU A 166 16.02 0.50 18.03
N SER A 167 15.57 -0.34 17.10
CA SER A 167 15.40 0.06 15.69
C SER A 167 14.27 1.05 15.47
N ILE A 168 13.14 0.89 16.16
CA ILE A 168 11.98 1.78 16.08
C ILE A 168 12.23 3.11 16.79
N GLU A 169 12.89 3.11 17.95
CA GLU A 169 13.21 4.36 18.65
C GLU A 169 14.33 5.14 17.94
N GLY A 170 15.20 4.44 17.21
CA GLY A 170 16.27 5.03 16.40
C GLY A 170 15.94 5.11 14.91
N ARG A 171 16.72 4.38 14.11
CA ARG A 171 16.83 4.52 12.64
C ARG A 171 15.49 4.45 11.90
N ILE A 172 14.65 3.47 12.22
CA ILE A 172 13.38 3.24 11.49
C ILE A 172 12.35 4.30 11.88
N GLY A 173 12.20 4.60 13.17
CA GLY A 173 11.24 5.59 13.62
C GLY A 173 11.58 7.00 13.14
N LEU A 174 12.87 7.36 13.08
CA LEU A 174 13.30 8.64 12.51
C LEU A 174 12.84 8.77 11.05
N LYS A 175 13.05 7.72 10.24
CA LYS A 175 12.62 7.68 8.83
C LYS A 175 11.12 7.85 8.67
N ILE A 176 10.33 7.13 9.46
CA ILE A 176 8.86 7.26 9.47
C ILE A 176 8.46 8.69 9.85
N LYS A 177 9.00 9.23 10.94
CA LYS A 177 8.69 10.59 11.41
C LYS A 177 9.03 11.64 10.36
N THR A 178 10.20 11.56 9.73
CA THR A 178 10.63 12.48 8.67
C THR A 178 9.68 12.41 7.48
N THR A 179 9.36 11.21 6.97
CA THR A 179 8.45 11.05 5.84
C THR A 179 7.07 11.62 6.13
N VAL A 180 6.50 11.30 7.30
CA VAL A 180 5.18 11.80 7.71
C VAL A 180 5.19 13.32 7.86
N ALA A 181 6.17 13.88 8.58
CA ALA A 181 6.26 15.32 8.79
C ALA A 181 6.39 16.11 7.49
N GLN A 182 7.20 15.61 6.54
CA GLN A 182 7.38 16.26 5.25
C GLN A 182 6.15 16.20 4.36
N HIS A 183 5.43 15.06 4.32
CA HIS A 183 4.19 14.95 3.54
C HIS A 183 3.04 15.74 4.16
N GLU A 184 2.95 15.80 5.49
CA GLU A 184 2.01 16.69 6.20
C GLU A 184 2.31 18.16 5.94
N ASN A 185 3.58 18.55 5.95
CA ASN A 185 3.97 19.91 5.58
C ASN A 185 3.62 20.20 4.11
N CYS A 186 3.88 19.26 3.19
CA CYS A 186 3.51 19.40 1.80
C CYS A 186 1.99 19.55 1.62
N ARG A 187 1.18 18.72 2.29
CA ARG A 187 -0.28 18.85 2.29
C ARG A 187 -0.73 20.24 2.72
N LYS A 188 -0.17 20.76 3.82
CA LYS A 188 -0.53 22.08 4.36
C LYS A 188 -0.11 23.23 3.45
N GLN A 189 1.15 23.23 3.02
CA GLN A 189 1.75 24.36 2.31
C GLN A 189 1.42 24.37 0.82
N ARG A 190 1.39 23.20 0.18
CA ARG A 190 1.21 23.08 -1.28
C ARG A 190 -0.21 22.75 -1.67
N CYS A 191 -0.90 21.91 -0.90
CA CYS A 191 -2.26 21.46 -1.21
C CYS A 191 -3.33 22.12 -0.31
N HIS A 192 -3.00 23.23 0.34
CA HIS A 192 -3.88 24.00 1.24
C HIS A 192 -4.58 23.18 2.33
N GLY A 193 -4.00 22.04 2.74
CA GLY A 193 -4.60 21.10 3.67
C GLY A 193 -5.68 20.19 3.08
N GLN A 194 -6.06 20.38 1.81
CA GLN A 194 -7.22 19.76 1.14
C GLN A 194 -6.84 18.73 0.07
N GLY A 195 -5.66 18.14 0.19
CA GLY A 195 -5.22 17.08 -0.71
C GLY A 195 -3.91 16.48 -0.27
N LYS A 196 -3.61 15.31 -0.81
CA LYS A 196 -2.32 14.64 -0.60
C LYS A 196 -1.32 15.01 -1.68
N CYS A 197 -0.06 15.16 -1.27
CA CYS A 197 1.04 15.35 -2.21
C CYS A 197 1.43 14.01 -2.85
N VAL A 198 1.56 14.01 -4.17
CA VAL A 198 1.95 12.84 -4.96
C VAL A 198 3.06 13.23 -5.92
N LEU A 199 4.14 12.48 -5.94
CA LEU A 199 5.24 12.65 -6.88
C LEU A 199 4.81 12.11 -8.27
N PRO A 200 4.78 12.94 -9.32
CA PRO A 200 4.35 12.49 -10.66
C PRO A 200 5.35 11.54 -11.32
N ARG A 201 6.65 11.70 -11.01
CA ARG A 201 7.74 10.89 -11.51
C ARG A 201 7.95 9.65 -10.64
N ASN A 202 8.61 8.63 -11.19
CA ASN A 202 9.06 7.51 -10.37
C ASN A 202 10.02 8.05 -9.30
N SER A 203 9.74 7.71 -8.04
CA SER A 203 10.68 7.92 -6.95
C SER A 203 11.98 7.14 -7.22
N THR A 204 13.03 7.51 -6.52
CA THR A 204 14.27 6.71 -6.47
C THR A 204 14.66 6.55 -5.02
N CYS A 205 15.30 5.43 -4.72
CA CYS A 205 15.93 5.16 -3.43
C CYS A 205 17.37 4.77 -3.73
N SER A 206 18.15 5.75 -4.15
CA SER A 206 19.53 5.68 -4.61
C SER A 206 20.52 6.05 -3.50
N ASP A 207 20.07 6.72 -2.45
CA ASP A 207 20.89 7.06 -1.28
C ASP A 207 20.13 6.83 0.04
N SER A 208 20.88 6.62 1.11
CA SER A 208 20.43 6.61 2.50
C SER A 208 19.76 7.92 2.95
N ASP A 209 20.14 9.05 2.33
CA ASP A 209 19.60 10.39 2.58
C ASP A 209 18.36 10.74 1.73
N ASP A 210 17.88 9.82 0.89
CA ASP A 210 16.72 10.05 0.02
C ASP A 210 15.40 10.27 0.79
N PHE A 211 15.40 10.32 2.12
CA PHE A 211 14.21 10.60 2.91
C PHE A 211 13.75 12.07 2.85
N ILE A 212 14.57 12.98 2.31
CA ILE A 212 14.21 14.39 2.14
C ILE A 212 13.46 14.60 0.83
N ILE A 213 12.29 15.26 0.89
CA ILE A 213 11.50 15.61 -0.31
C ILE A 213 11.64 17.08 -0.68
N ASN A 214 11.72 17.34 -1.99
CA ASN A 214 11.50 18.66 -2.56
C ASN A 214 10.01 18.84 -2.87
N THR A 215 9.30 19.64 -2.07
CA THR A 215 7.84 19.82 -2.21
C THR A 215 7.43 20.40 -3.56
N GLU A 216 8.30 21.12 -4.25
CA GLU A 216 7.99 21.74 -5.54
C GLU A 216 7.77 20.72 -6.67
N GLU A 217 8.34 19.53 -6.52
CA GLU A 217 8.22 18.45 -7.50
C GLU A 217 6.92 17.65 -7.38
N TYR A 218 6.16 17.84 -6.29
CA TYR A 218 4.93 17.12 -6.02
C TYR A 218 3.74 17.81 -6.71
N LYS A 219 2.69 17.05 -7.01
CA LYS A 219 1.38 17.60 -7.35
C LYS A 219 0.38 17.26 -6.25
N CYS A 220 -0.77 17.92 -6.25
CA CYS A 220 -1.84 17.60 -5.33
C CYS A 220 -2.85 16.62 -5.95
N GLU A 221 -3.23 15.60 -5.20
CA GLU A 221 -4.46 14.83 -5.42
C GLU A 221 -5.47 15.23 -4.35
N CYS A 222 -6.51 15.97 -4.76
CA CYS A 222 -7.41 16.64 -3.84
C CYS A 222 -8.37 15.70 -3.11
N ASP A 223 -8.70 16.09 -1.88
CA ASP A 223 -9.72 15.45 -1.06
C ASP A 223 -11.11 15.64 -1.70
N LYS A 224 -12.06 14.78 -1.31
CA LYS A 224 -13.42 14.84 -1.84
C LYS A 224 -14.03 16.23 -1.61
N GLY A 225 -14.53 16.83 -2.69
CA GLY A 225 -15.14 18.17 -2.65
C GLY A 225 -14.18 19.32 -2.94
N PHE A 226 -12.89 19.03 -3.17
CA PHE A 226 -11.89 20.02 -3.58
C PHE A 226 -11.33 19.72 -4.96
N THR A 227 -10.99 20.78 -5.69
CA THR A 227 -10.42 20.74 -7.04
C THR A 227 -9.41 21.87 -7.23
N GLY A 228 -8.77 21.89 -8.40
CA GLY A 228 -7.69 22.82 -8.72
C GLY A 228 -6.31 22.19 -8.55
N THR A 229 -5.29 22.89 -9.05
CA THR A 229 -3.89 22.43 -9.01
C THR A 229 -3.38 22.29 -7.58
N TYR A 230 -3.88 23.11 -6.66
CA TYR A 230 -3.46 23.17 -5.26
C TYR A 230 -4.61 22.84 -4.27
N CYS A 231 -5.74 22.33 -4.77
CA CYS A 231 -6.92 21.98 -3.95
C CYS A 231 -7.56 23.16 -3.20
N ASP A 232 -7.44 24.35 -3.77
CA ASP A 232 -7.93 25.62 -3.23
C ASP A 232 -9.41 25.88 -3.54
N SER A 233 -9.96 25.22 -4.57
CA SER A 233 -11.35 25.40 -5.00
C SER A 233 -12.27 24.33 -4.43
N ARG A 234 -13.46 24.71 -3.94
CA ARG A 234 -14.54 23.75 -3.60
C ARG A 234 -15.37 23.41 -4.83
N ASN A 235 -15.70 22.14 -5.00
CA ASN A 235 -16.70 21.71 -5.97
C ASN A 235 -18.07 22.25 -5.57
N THR A 236 -18.61 23.15 -6.38
CA THR A 236 -19.96 23.72 -6.22
C THR A 236 -21.09 22.77 -6.64
N THR A 237 -20.76 21.57 -7.14
CA THR A 237 -21.74 20.58 -7.63
C THR A 237 -22.16 19.56 -6.56
N SER A 238 -22.50 20.02 -5.37
CA SER A 238 -23.11 19.19 -4.32
C SER A 238 -24.31 19.93 -3.71
N GLN A 239 -25.35 20.10 -4.53
CA GLN A 239 -26.74 20.17 -4.10
C GLN A 239 -27.46 18.97 -4.70
#